data_AF-T0L432-F1
#
_entry.id   AF-T0L432-F1
#
_cell.length_a   1.000
_cell.length_b   1.000
_cell.length_c   1.000
_cell.angle_alpha   90.00
_cell.angle_beta   90.00
_cell.angle_gamma   90.00
#
_symmetry.space_group_name_H-M   'P 1'
#
loop_
_entity.id
_entity.type
_entity.pdbx_description
1 polymer ?
#
loop_
_entity_poly.entity_id
_entity_poly.type
_entity_poly.pdbx_seq_one_letter_code
_entity_poly.pdbx_strand_id
1 'polypeptide(L)' 'MKAIVINDFVKDLDEITVAEVERPVPKSNEVLVQVKAAGVNYVDTLYACA' A
#
# COMPACT_ATOMS: atom_id res chain seq x y z
N MET A 1 -8.44 8.37 -0.73
CA MET A 1 -7.46 8.26 0.36
C MET A 1 -6.16 7.83 -0.25
N LYS A 2 -5.04 8.35 0.26
CA LYS A 2 -3.73 8.05 -0.32
C LYS A 2 -3.26 6.65 0.06
N ALA A 3 -2.74 5.92 -0.92
CA ALA A 3 -2.15 4.60 -0.73
C ALA A 3 -1.03 4.35 -1.75
N ILE A 4 -0.13 3.41 -1.44
CA ILE A 4 0.76 2.79 -2.42
C ILE A 4 0.04 1.58 -3.00
N VAL A 5 -0.04 1.49 -4.33
CA VAL A 5 -0.71 0.40 -5.03
C VAL A 5 0.26 -0.16 -6.07
N ILE A 6 0.66 -1.41 -5.90
CA ILE A 6 1.50 -2.12 -6.87
C ILE A 6 0.59 -3.03 -7.69
N ASN A 7 0.35 -2.68 -8.94
CA ASN A 7 -0.37 -3.53 -9.90
C ASN A 7 0.60 -4.34 -10.76
N ASP A 8 1.74 -3.73 -11.09
CA ASP A 8 2.84 -4.32 -11.85
C ASP A 8 4.16 -4.02 -11.13
N PHE A 9 5.12 -4.94 -11.20
CA PHE A 9 6.44 -4.71 -10.62
C PHE A 9 7.15 -3.56 -11.33
N VAL A 10 7.75 -2.67 -10.55
CA VAL A 10 8.63 -1.60 -11.05
C VAL A 10 10.06 -2.11 -11.20
N LYS A 11 10.91 -1.38 -11.93
CA LYS A 11 12.34 -1.72 -12.07
C LYS A 11 13.20 -0.99 -11.04
N ASP A 12 12.75 0.18 -10.62
CA ASP A 12 13.33 0.98 -9.55
C ASP A 12 12.24 1.41 -8.56
N LEU A 13 12.55 1.39 -7.27
CA LEU A 13 11.60 1.78 -6.21
C LEU A 13 11.22 3.27 -6.30
N ASP A 14 12.04 4.11 -6.94
CA ASP A 14 11.72 5.52 -7.18
C ASP A 14 10.56 5.71 -8.16
N GLU A 15 10.17 4.67 -8.91
CA GLU A 15 9.00 4.67 -9.79
C GLU A 15 7.68 4.47 -9.03
N ILE A 16 7.72 4.12 -7.74
CA ILE A 16 6.52 3.91 -6.92
C ILE A 16 5.82 5.24 -6.69
N THR A 17 4.53 5.29 -6.99
CA THR A 17 3.71 6.50 -6.84
C THR A 17 2.59 6.31 -5.83
N VAL A 18 2.11 7.43 -5.29
CA VAL A 18 0.93 7.46 -4.43
C VAL A 18 -0.32 7.57 -5.29
N ALA A 19 -1.27 6.65 -5.10
CA ALA A 19 -2.58 6.68 -5.73
C ALA A 19 -3.65 7.18 -4.76
N GLU A 20 -4.73 7.74 -5.30
CA GLU A 20 -5.97 7.98 -4.56
C GLU A 20 -6.91 6.79 -4.75
N VAL A 21 -7.33 6.18 -3.65
CA VAL A 21 -8.25 5.03 -3.62
C VAL A 21 -9.49 5.31 -2.78
N GLU A 22 -10.56 4.55 -2.98
CA GLU A 22 -11.75 4.66 -2.13
C GLU A 22 -11.45 4.29 -0.68
N ARG A 23 -12.17 4.92 0.26
CA ARG A 23 -12.04 4.58 1.68
C ARG A 23 -12.72 3.23 1.92
N PRO A 24 -12.05 2.26 2.57
CA PRO A 24 -12.65 0.96 2.83
C PRO A 24 -13.83 1.07 3.82
N VAL A 25 -14.85 0.24 3.60
CA VAL A 25 -16.01 0.11 4.48
C VAL A 25 -15.89 -1.23 5.23
N PRO A 26 -15.73 -1.22 6.57
CA PRO A 26 -15.55 -2.46 7.33
C PRO A 26 -16.84 -3.29 7.35
N LYS A 27 -16.69 -4.62 7.30
CA LYS A 27 -17.79 -5.57 7.56
C LYS A 27 -18.07 -5.67 9.06
N SER A 28 -19.12 -6.44 9.43
CA SER A 28 -19.61 -6.58 10.81
C SER A 28 -18.58 -7.04 11.85
N ASN A 29 -17.48 -7.68 11.44
CA ASN A 29 -16.40 -8.15 12.33
C ASN A 29 -15.03 -7.54 11.98
N GLU A 30 -15.02 -6.40 11.28
CA GLU A 30 -13.79 -5.69 10.91
C GLU A 30 -13.79 -4.31 11.58
N VAL A 31 -12.60 -3.74 11.72
CA VAL A 31 -12.43 -2.38 12.23
C VAL A 31 -11.75 -1.52 11.17
N LEU A 32 -12.22 -0.28 11.02
CA LEU A 32 -11.55 0.70 10.18
C LEU A 32 -10.44 1.39 10.98
N VAL A 33 -9.20 1.14 10.59
CA VAL A 33 -8.02 1.72 11.25
C VAL A 33 -7.53 2.94 10.48
N GLN A 34 -7.27 4.04 11.20
CA GLN A 34 -6.51 5.15 10.64
C GLN A 34 -5.01 4.90 10.83
N VAL A 35 -4.31 4.56 9.75
CA VAL A 35 -2.85 4.39 9.75
C VAL A 35 -2.18 5.74 10.03
N LYS A 36 -1.38 5.81 11.10
CA LYS A 36 -0.55 6.98 11.46
C LYS A 36 0.90 6.82 11.03
N ALA A 37 1.39 5.58 11.01
CA ALA A 37 2.71 5.19 10.57
C ALA A 37 2.66 3.73 10.07
N ALA A 38 3.57 3.39 9.16
CA ALA A 38 3.80 2.02 8.69
C ALA A 38 5.32 1.82 8.54
N GLY A 39 5.81 0.63 8.89
CA GLY A 39 7.18 0.23 8.64
C GLY A 39 7.29 -0.58 7.35
N VAL A 40 8.45 -0.55 6.70
CA VAL A 40 8.76 -1.36 5.53
C VAL A 40 9.73 -2.46 5.95
N ASN A 41 9.40 -3.70 5.58
CA ASN A 41 10.25 -4.87 5.73
C ASN A 41 10.90 -5.22 4.39
N TYR A 42 11.95 -6.04 4.43
CA TYR A 42 12.65 -6.48 3.22
C TYR A 42 11.72 -7.20 2.21
N VAL A 43 10.77 -8.01 2.68
CA VAL A 43 9.84 -8.70 1.78
C VAL A 43 8.92 -7.74 1.03
N ASP A 44 8.63 -6.56 1.59
CA ASP A 44 7.77 -5.56 0.95
C ASP A 44 8.42 -5.00 -0.33
N THR A 45 9.76 -4.88 -0.36
CA THR A 45 10.47 -4.42 -1.55
C THR A 45 10.43 -5.46 -2.68
N LEU A 46 10.35 -6.75 -2.34
CA LEU A 46 10.24 -7.85 -3.32
C LEU A 46 8.86 -7.91 -4.00
N TYR A 47 7.82 -7.41 -3.32
CA TYR A 47 6.49 -7.27 -3.92
C TYR A 47 6.35 -6.01 -4.78
N ALA A 48 7.28 -5.07 -4.66
CA ALA A 48 7.26 -3.83 -5.42
C ALA A 48 8.15 -3.89 -6.66
N CYS A 49 9.36 -4.44 -6.52
CA CYS A 49 10.39 -4.47 -7.53
C CYS A 49 10.92 -5.89 -7.71
N ALA A 50 11.06 -6.34 -8.96
CA ALA A 50 11.57 -7.66 -9.33
C ALA A 50 12.96 -7.57 -9.98
#